data_AF-A0AAW2UH48-F1
#
_entry.id   AF-A0AAW2UH48-F1
#
_cell.length_a   1.000
_cell.length_b   1.000
_cell.length_c   1.000
_cell.angle_alpha   90.00
_cell.angle_beta   90.00
_cell.angle_gamma   90.00
#
_symmetry.space_group_name_H-M   'P 1'
#
loop_
_entity.id
_entity.type
_entity.pdbx_description
1 polymer ?
#
loop_
_entity_poly.entity_id
_entity_poly.type
_entity_poly.pdbx_seq_one_letter_code
_entity_poly.pdbx_strand_id
1 'polypeptide(L)'
;MGCSFSGLNALYDAVNGGGDVWINENRFRILRQLGEGGFAYVYLVKELLSDPSNPADGISRKIKDSSHVSGDGTYAMKKVLIQNNEQLELVREEIRVSSQFSHPNLLPLLDHAIIAVKASQDQSWKHEAYLLFPVHLDGTLLDNAKAMKAKKEFFSTSDVLQIFRQLCAGLKHMHSFDPPYAHNDVKPGNVLVTYRKGQAPLATLMDFGSARPARKQIRTRSEALQLQEWASEHCSAPFRAPELWIAQAMLTSMRELISGR
;
A
#
# COMPACT_ATOMS: atom_id res chain seq x y z
N MET A 1 -32.22 -15.66 7.69
CA MET A 1 -32.66 -16.26 6.42
C MET A 1 -32.38 -15.21 5.36
N GLY A 2 -31.29 -15.24 4.60
CA GLY A 2 -30.75 -16.37 3.84
C GLY A 2 -30.99 -16.09 2.36
N CYS A 3 -30.31 -15.09 1.79
CA CYS A 3 -30.27 -14.87 0.34
C CYS A 3 -28.82 -14.62 -0.07
N SER A 4 -28.21 -15.70 -0.54
CA SER A 4 -26.97 -15.73 -1.32
C SER A 4 -27.20 -14.99 -2.63
N PHE A 5 -26.63 -13.79 -2.78
CA PHE A 5 -26.47 -13.18 -4.10
C PHE A 5 -25.15 -13.66 -4.68
N SER A 6 -25.26 -14.80 -5.35
CA SER A 6 -24.28 -15.42 -6.24
C SER A 6 -23.58 -14.38 -7.13
N GLY A 7 -22.25 -14.38 -7.08
CA GLY A 7 -21.33 -13.57 -7.87
C GLY A 7 -21.34 -13.88 -9.37
N LEU A 8 -22.47 -13.64 -10.04
CA LEU A 8 -22.62 -13.82 -11.49
C LEU A 8 -22.73 -12.52 -12.29
N ASN A 9 -22.86 -11.34 -11.67
CA ASN A 9 -22.96 -10.07 -12.41
C ASN A 9 -21.64 -9.28 -12.49
N ALA A 10 -20.52 -9.85 -12.03
CA ALA A 10 -19.21 -9.18 -12.00
C ALA A 10 -18.36 -9.37 -13.26
N LEU A 11 -18.83 -10.10 -14.27
CA LEU A 11 -18.05 -10.35 -15.50
C LEU A 11 -18.93 -10.14 -16.73
N TYR A 12 -18.77 -9.02 -17.44
CA TYR A 12 -18.79 -9.04 -18.92
C TYR A 12 -18.24 -7.79 -19.67
N ASP A 13 -17.53 -6.83 -19.05
CA ASP A 13 -17.00 -5.66 -19.81
C ASP A 13 -15.46 -5.48 -19.74
N ALA A 14 -14.70 -6.56 -19.58
CA ALA A 14 -13.23 -6.50 -19.51
C ALA A 14 -12.51 -6.86 -20.83
N VAL A 15 -13.06 -6.48 -21.99
CA VAL A 15 -12.37 -6.71 -23.28
C VAL A 15 -12.06 -5.43 -24.06
N ASN A 16 -12.62 -4.25 -23.74
CA ASN A 16 -12.32 -3.01 -24.49
C ASN A 16 -12.22 -1.75 -23.62
N GLY A 17 -11.28 -1.72 -22.67
CA GLY A 17 -10.66 -0.47 -22.20
C GLY A 17 -11.51 0.50 -21.36
N GLY A 18 -12.71 0.12 -20.93
CA GLY A 18 -13.58 0.94 -20.08
C GLY A 18 -14.51 0.09 -19.22
N GLY A 19 -13.94 -0.84 -18.46
CA GLY A 19 -14.72 -1.73 -17.58
C GLY A 19 -15.04 -1.06 -16.25
N ASP A 20 -16.28 -1.24 -15.79
CA ASP A 20 -16.64 -0.96 -14.40
C ASP A 20 -16.19 -2.14 -13.51
N VAL A 21 -15.74 -1.83 -12.30
CA VAL A 21 -15.32 -2.79 -11.26
C VAL A 21 -16.20 -2.63 -10.04
N TRP A 22 -16.52 -3.76 -9.41
CA TRP A 22 -17.23 -3.80 -8.14
C TRP A 22 -16.26 -4.13 -7.02
N ILE A 23 -16.27 -3.32 -5.96
CA ILE A 23 -15.61 -3.62 -4.69
C ILE A 23 -16.72 -3.64 -3.65
N ASN A 24 -17.05 -4.83 -3.17
CA ASN A 24 -18.23 -5.07 -2.34
C ASN A 24 -19.49 -4.49 -3.03
N GLU A 25 -20.23 -3.61 -2.35
CA GLU A 25 -21.46 -2.99 -2.87
C GLU A 25 -21.21 -1.76 -3.76
N ASN A 26 -19.95 -1.31 -3.89
CA ASN A 26 -19.62 -0.05 -4.54
C ASN A 26 -19.13 -0.30 -5.98
N ARG A 27 -19.67 0.46 -6.95
CA ARG A 27 -19.30 0.37 -8.36
C ARG A 27 -18.36 1.50 -8.74
N PHE A 28 -17.30 1.17 -9.47
CA PHE A 28 -16.29 2.11 -9.92
C PHE A 28 -16.04 1.99 -11.42
N ARG A 29 -15.91 3.12 -12.11
CA ARG A 29 -15.42 3.17 -13.48
C ARG A 29 -13.90 3.34 -13.49
N ILE A 30 -13.20 2.48 -14.23
CA ILE A 30 -11.76 2.67 -14.46
C ILE A 30 -11.57 3.83 -15.45
N LEU A 31 -10.80 4.85 -15.04
CA LEU A 31 -10.51 6.01 -15.88
C LEU A 31 -9.18 5.87 -16.62
N ARG A 32 -8.11 5.51 -15.91
CA ARG A 32 -6.76 5.30 -16.48
C ARG A 32 -5.86 4.55 -15.52
N GLN A 33 -4.79 3.96 -16.04
CA GLN A 33 -3.72 3.41 -15.20
C GLN A 33 -2.81 4.52 -14.65
N LEU A 34 -2.42 4.39 -13.38
CA LEU A 34 -1.49 5.26 -12.66
C LEU A 34 -0.09 4.65 -12.57
N GLY A 35 0.01 3.32 -12.47
CA GLY A 35 1.28 2.62 -12.35
C GLY A 35 1.13 1.10 -12.43
N GLU A 36 2.27 0.42 -12.49
CA GLU A 36 2.39 -1.05 -12.55
C GLU A 36 3.68 -1.51 -11.88
N GLY A 37 3.63 -2.67 -11.25
CA GLY A 37 4.79 -3.37 -10.73
C GLY A 37 4.49 -4.86 -10.51
N GLY A 38 5.23 -5.73 -11.20
CA GLY A 38 5.04 -7.18 -11.11
C GLY A 38 3.61 -7.60 -11.47
N PHE A 39 2.89 -8.18 -10.51
CA PHE A 39 1.49 -8.59 -10.66
C PHE A 39 0.48 -7.57 -10.13
N ALA A 40 0.93 -6.36 -9.79
CA ALA A 40 0.09 -5.30 -9.25
C ALA A 40 -0.02 -4.12 -10.22
N TYR A 41 -1.25 -3.64 -10.39
CA TYR A 41 -1.61 -2.53 -11.27
C TYR A 41 -2.38 -1.50 -10.45
N VAL A 42 -2.07 -0.21 -10.62
CA VAL A 42 -2.78 0.87 -9.93
C VAL A 42 -3.56 1.67 -10.94
N TYR A 43 -4.86 1.85 -10.69
CA TYR A 43 -5.76 2.59 -11.57
C TYR A 43 -6.38 3.78 -10.84
N LEU A 44 -6.58 4.86 -11.59
CA LEU A 44 -7.50 5.92 -11.21
C LEU A 44 -8.91 5.44 -11.52
N VAL A 45 -9.79 5.44 -10.52
CA VAL A 45 -11.17 5.01 -10.66
C VAL A 45 -12.11 6.11 -10.18
N LYS A 46 -13.32 6.14 -10.73
CA LYS A 46 -14.39 7.05 -10.30
C LYS A 46 -15.58 6.26 -9.81
N GLU A 47 -16.03 6.58 -8.61
CA GLU A 47 -17.23 5.98 -8.05
C GLU A 47 -18.46 6.35 -8.89
N LEU A 48 -19.29 5.33 -9.16
CA LEU A 48 -20.58 5.49 -9.82
C LEU A 48 -21.67 5.31 -8.76
N LEU A 49 -22.32 6.41 -8.38
CA LEU A 49 -23.42 6.37 -7.43
C LEU A 49 -24.61 5.64 -8.05
N SER A 50 -25.20 4.71 -7.30
CA SER A 50 -26.41 3.94 -7.64
C SER A 50 -27.61 4.86 -7.91
N ASP A 51 -27.74 5.94 -7.13
CA ASP A 51 -28.74 6.99 -7.31
C ASP A 51 -28.12 8.40 -7.08
N PRO A 52 -27.97 9.23 -8.13
CA PRO A 52 -27.46 10.60 -8.00
C PRO A 52 -28.34 11.51 -7.13
N SER A 53 -29.62 11.17 -6.97
CA SER A 53 -30.59 11.92 -6.16
C SER A 53 -30.58 11.51 -4.68
N ASN A 54 -29.95 10.38 -4.35
CA ASN A 54 -29.77 9.92 -2.98
C ASN A 54 -28.28 9.72 -2.67
N PRO A 55 -27.54 10.80 -2.32
CA PRO A 55 -26.12 10.76 -1.95
C PRO A 55 -25.86 10.04 -0.61
N ALA A 56 -26.78 9.19 -0.14
CA ALA A 56 -26.64 8.34 1.04
C ALA A 56 -25.90 7.01 0.76
N ASP A 57 -25.76 6.62 -0.50
CA ASP A 57 -25.30 5.27 -0.86
C ASP A 57 -23.80 5.17 -1.23
N GLY A 58 -23.09 6.30 -1.29
CA GLY A 58 -21.67 6.35 -1.67
C GLY A 58 -20.69 6.02 -0.53
N ILE A 59 -19.51 5.53 -0.90
CA ILE A 59 -18.40 5.22 0.01
C ILE A 59 -17.95 6.44 0.83
N SER A 60 -18.18 7.65 0.30
CA SER A 60 -17.87 8.93 0.97
C SER A 60 -18.47 9.08 2.37
N ARG A 61 -19.58 8.38 2.70
CA ARG A 61 -20.13 8.35 4.08
C ARG A 61 -19.62 7.19 4.94
N LYS A 62 -19.16 6.08 4.33
CA LYS A 62 -18.53 4.96 5.06
C LYS A 62 -17.13 5.34 5.54
N ILE A 63 -16.48 6.26 4.81
CA ILE A 63 -15.17 6.78 5.16
C ILE A 63 -15.31 7.79 6.30
N LYS A 64 -14.74 7.46 7.47
CA LYS A 64 -14.80 8.28 8.69
C LYS A 64 -14.16 9.67 8.55
N ASP A 65 -13.17 9.80 7.66
CA ASP A 65 -12.42 11.03 7.46
C ASP A 65 -12.69 11.57 6.05
N SER A 66 -13.43 12.67 5.98
CA SER A 66 -13.79 13.34 4.72
C SER A 66 -12.58 13.84 3.92
N SER A 67 -11.39 13.95 4.54
CA SER A 67 -10.16 14.36 3.85
C SER A 67 -9.61 13.28 2.90
N HIS A 68 -10.11 12.04 3.02
CA HIS A 68 -9.79 10.91 2.15
C HIS A 68 -10.71 10.78 0.94
N VAL A 69 -11.77 11.59 0.89
CA VAL A 69 -12.71 11.65 -0.22
C VAL A 69 -12.27 12.79 -1.15
N SER A 70 -12.00 12.47 -2.41
CA SER A 70 -11.79 13.51 -3.42
C SER A 70 -13.12 14.20 -3.73
N GLY A 71 -13.07 15.50 -4.00
CA GLY A 71 -14.29 16.29 -4.27
C GLY A 71 -15.07 15.84 -5.51
N ASP A 72 -14.45 15.04 -6.39
CA ASP A 72 -15.04 14.55 -7.64
C ASP A 72 -15.35 13.03 -7.64
N GLY A 73 -15.19 12.36 -6.48
CA GLY A 73 -15.48 10.94 -6.32
C GLY A 73 -14.45 10.01 -6.97
N THR A 74 -13.22 10.47 -7.16
CA THR A 74 -12.09 9.69 -7.66
C THR A 74 -11.24 9.04 -6.56
N TYR A 75 -10.73 7.85 -6.84
CA TYR A 75 -9.94 7.05 -5.92
C TYR A 75 -8.81 6.34 -6.66
N ALA A 76 -7.82 5.84 -5.91
CA ALA A 76 -6.79 4.95 -6.44
C ALA A 76 -7.15 3.50 -6.11
N MET A 77 -7.18 2.62 -7.10
CA MET A 77 -7.47 1.20 -6.94
C MET A 77 -6.25 0.37 -7.33
N LYS A 78 -5.69 -0.38 -6.39
CA LYS A 78 -4.65 -1.38 -6.65
C LYS A 78 -5.33 -2.72 -6.95
N LYS A 79 -5.11 -3.24 -8.17
CA LYS A 79 -5.48 -4.60 -8.60
C LYS A 79 -4.26 -5.51 -8.51
N VAL A 80 -4.38 -6.65 -7.85
CA VAL A 80 -3.31 -7.65 -7.74
C VAL A 80 -3.77 -8.98 -8.34
N LEU A 81 -2.99 -9.53 -9.27
CA LEU A 81 -3.22 -10.86 -9.84
C LEU A 81 -2.52 -11.91 -8.97
N ILE A 82 -3.25 -12.93 -8.53
CA ILE A 82 -2.77 -13.91 -7.53
C ILE A 82 -2.75 -15.31 -8.14
N GLN A 83 -1.55 -15.88 -8.28
CA GLN A 83 -1.30 -17.15 -8.95
C GLN A 83 -1.23 -18.35 -8.00
N ASN A 84 -0.74 -18.14 -6.78
CA ASN A 84 -0.52 -19.18 -5.79
C ASN A 84 -1.01 -18.77 -4.39
N ASN A 85 -0.98 -19.72 -3.45
CA ASN A 85 -1.47 -19.50 -2.10
C ASN A 85 -0.52 -18.59 -1.30
N GLU A 86 0.78 -18.63 -1.59
CA GLU A 86 1.78 -17.79 -0.94
C GLU A 86 1.49 -16.30 -1.22
N GLN A 87 1.24 -15.94 -2.48
CA GLN A 87 0.82 -14.58 -2.87
C GLN A 87 -0.51 -14.18 -2.24
N LEU A 88 -1.46 -15.11 -2.13
CA LEU A 88 -2.74 -14.85 -1.48
C LEU A 88 -2.56 -14.47 -0.01
N GLU A 89 -1.71 -15.19 0.72
CA GLU A 89 -1.41 -14.88 2.11
C GLU A 89 -0.66 -13.55 2.27
N LEU A 90 0.26 -13.22 1.37
CA LEU A 90 0.92 -11.91 1.37
C LEU A 90 -0.08 -10.75 1.18
N VAL A 91 -1.03 -10.90 0.24
CA VAL A 91 -2.07 -9.89 0.02
C VAL A 91 -3.04 -9.79 1.20
N ARG A 92 -3.41 -10.93 1.81
CA ARG A 92 -4.24 -10.94 3.03
C ARG A 92 -3.55 -10.23 4.19
N GLU A 93 -2.25 -10.46 4.37
CA GLU A 93 -1.46 -9.79 5.39
C GLU A 93 -1.36 -8.28 5.11
N GLU A 94 -1.11 -7.86 3.86
CA GLU A 94 -1.09 -6.44 3.47
C GLU A 94 -2.42 -5.75 3.81
N ILE A 95 -3.55 -6.38 3.47
CA ILE A 95 -4.90 -5.88 3.78
C ILE A 95 -5.10 -5.79 5.30
N ARG A 96 -4.74 -6.85 6.04
CA ARG A 96 -4.89 -6.90 7.50
C ARG A 96 -4.06 -5.82 8.19
N VAL A 97 -2.83 -5.62 7.75
CA VAL A 97 -1.91 -4.63 8.32
C VAL A 97 -2.37 -3.22 7.98
N SER A 98 -2.72 -2.97 6.71
CA SER A 98 -3.23 -1.66 6.27
C SER A 98 -4.52 -1.26 6.98
N SER A 99 -5.41 -2.21 7.27
CA SER A 99 -6.67 -1.98 7.99
C SER A 99 -6.48 -1.59 9.47
N GLN A 100 -5.31 -1.82 10.06
CA GLN A 100 -5.04 -1.50 11.47
C GLN A 100 -4.65 -0.03 11.66
N PHE A 101 -4.13 0.63 10.64
CA PHE A 101 -3.55 1.96 10.78
C PHE A 101 -4.57 3.06 10.46
N SER A 102 -4.66 4.03 11.36
CA SER A 102 -5.49 5.22 11.17
C SER A 102 -4.72 6.45 11.64
N HIS A 103 -4.07 7.12 10.69
CA HIS A 103 -3.22 8.28 10.96
C HIS A 103 -3.09 9.14 9.69
N PRO A 104 -3.09 10.48 9.79
CA PRO A 104 -3.05 11.37 8.61
C PRO A 104 -1.82 11.20 7.72
N ASN A 105 -0.72 10.66 8.26
CA ASN A 105 0.53 10.40 7.53
C ASN A 105 0.73 8.93 7.13
N LEU A 106 -0.31 8.10 7.22
CA LEU A 106 -0.34 6.72 6.74
C LEU A 106 -1.52 6.57 5.77
N LEU A 107 -1.30 6.00 4.58
CA LEU A 107 -2.35 5.89 3.56
C LEU A 107 -3.41 4.90 4.03
N PRO A 108 -4.66 5.31 4.26
CA PRO A 108 -5.70 4.41 4.74
C PRO A 108 -6.18 3.48 3.62
N LEU A 109 -6.46 2.23 3.98
CA LEU A 109 -7.24 1.33 3.13
C LEU A 109 -8.73 1.65 3.31
N LEU A 110 -9.38 2.11 2.25
CA LEU A 110 -10.79 2.52 2.28
C LEU A 110 -11.73 1.32 2.12
N ASP A 111 -11.39 0.41 1.22
CA ASP A 111 -12.15 -0.80 0.93
C ASP A 111 -11.25 -1.85 0.30
N HIS A 112 -11.68 -3.11 0.31
CA HIS A 112 -11.01 -4.19 -0.38
C HIS A 112 -11.93 -5.34 -0.75
N ALA A 113 -11.52 -6.14 -1.74
CA ALA A 113 -12.16 -7.40 -2.10
C ALA A 113 -11.12 -8.38 -2.62
N ILE A 114 -11.32 -9.68 -2.35
CA ILE A 114 -10.58 -10.77 -2.99
C ILE A 114 -11.60 -11.66 -3.69
N ILE A 115 -11.45 -11.83 -4.99
CA ILE A 115 -12.40 -12.53 -5.86
C ILE A 115 -11.69 -13.72 -6.50
N ALA A 116 -12.32 -14.90 -6.43
CA ALA A 116 -11.87 -16.06 -7.17
C ALA A 116 -12.23 -15.91 -8.65
N VAL A 117 -11.26 -16.13 -9.53
CA VAL A 117 -11.44 -16.03 -10.99
C VAL A 117 -11.52 -17.43 -11.58
N LYS A 118 -12.44 -17.65 -12.52
CA LYS A 118 -12.51 -18.90 -13.26
C LYS A 118 -11.26 -19.00 -14.14
N ALA A 119 -10.50 -20.07 -13.97
CA ALA A 119 -9.35 -20.35 -14.82
C ALA A 119 -9.81 -20.43 -16.28
N SER A 120 -9.39 -19.47 -17.10
CA SER A 120 -9.45 -19.57 -18.56
C SER A 120 -8.21 -20.31 -19.06
N GLN A 121 -8.28 -20.96 -20.22
CA GLN A 121 -7.17 -21.75 -20.79
C GLN A 121 -5.86 -20.96 -20.93
N ASP A 122 -5.93 -19.62 -21.00
CA ASP A 122 -4.77 -18.70 -21.12
C ASP A 122 -4.44 -17.89 -19.85
N GLN A 123 -5.17 -18.06 -18.74
CA GLN A 123 -4.95 -17.29 -17.51
C GLN A 123 -4.34 -18.14 -16.39
N SER A 124 -3.20 -17.67 -15.86
CA SER A 124 -2.44 -18.38 -14.81
C SER A 124 -2.83 -17.99 -13.37
N TRP A 125 -3.66 -16.97 -13.17
CA TRP A 125 -4.08 -16.52 -11.84
C TRP A 125 -5.42 -17.11 -11.42
N LYS A 126 -5.55 -17.37 -10.11
CA LYS A 126 -6.73 -18.00 -9.48
C LYS A 126 -7.58 -17.00 -8.71
N HIS A 127 -6.97 -15.92 -8.24
CA HIS A 127 -7.66 -14.85 -7.54
C HIS A 127 -7.22 -13.48 -8.06
N GLU A 128 -8.09 -12.50 -7.87
CA GLU A 128 -7.80 -11.08 -8.03
C GLU A 128 -8.13 -10.37 -6.73
N ALA A 129 -7.23 -9.51 -6.27
CA ALA A 129 -7.49 -8.63 -5.14
C ALA A 129 -7.59 -7.18 -5.59
N TYR A 130 -8.51 -6.45 -4.98
CA TYR A 130 -8.77 -5.04 -5.21
C TYR A 130 -8.64 -4.31 -3.88
N LEU A 131 -7.77 -3.31 -3.82
CA LEU A 131 -7.57 -2.45 -2.65
C LEU A 131 -7.83 -1.00 -3.07
N LEU A 132 -8.70 -0.31 -2.34
CA LEU A 132 -9.12 1.06 -2.64
C LEU A 132 -8.50 2.05 -1.66
N PHE A 133 -7.94 3.13 -2.20
CA PHE A 133 -7.21 4.16 -1.46
C PHE A 133 -7.66 5.57 -1.87
N PRO A 134 -7.43 6.59 -1.03
CA PRO A 134 -7.51 7.99 -1.47
C PRO A 134 -6.55 8.22 -2.64
N VAL A 135 -6.98 9.00 -3.63
CA VAL A 135 -6.11 9.38 -4.74
C VAL A 135 -5.24 10.58 -4.36
N HIS A 136 -3.94 10.49 -4.67
CA HIS A 136 -2.98 11.59 -4.53
C HIS A 136 -2.35 11.86 -5.90
N LEU A 137 -2.82 12.91 -6.59
CA LEU A 137 -2.42 13.22 -7.97
C LEU A 137 -1.09 13.99 -8.09
N ASP A 138 -0.61 14.59 -6.99
CA ASP A 138 0.68 15.26 -6.92
C ASP A 138 1.87 14.27 -6.92
N GLY A 139 1.58 12.96 -6.91
CA GLY A 139 2.56 11.89 -7.05
C GLY A 139 3.39 11.64 -5.80
N THR A 140 4.48 10.89 -5.98
CA THR A 140 5.38 10.52 -4.88
C THR A 140 6.46 11.59 -4.66
N LEU A 141 7.12 11.54 -3.50
CA LEU A 141 8.28 12.37 -3.20
C LEU A 141 9.41 12.11 -4.20
N LEU A 142 9.55 10.88 -4.71
CA LEU A 142 10.49 10.54 -5.77
C LEU A 142 10.15 11.26 -7.08
N ASP A 143 8.87 11.27 -7.48
CA ASP A 143 8.43 11.95 -8.70
C ASP A 143 8.66 13.46 -8.63
N ASN A 144 8.31 14.05 -7.48
CA ASN A 144 8.55 15.46 -7.21
C ASN A 144 10.05 15.80 -7.23
N ALA A 145 10.89 14.98 -6.58
CA ALA A 145 12.34 15.19 -6.59
C ALA A 145 12.93 15.09 -8.01
N LYS A 146 12.46 14.15 -8.85
CA LYS A 146 12.86 14.05 -10.26
C LYS A 146 12.44 15.28 -11.05
N ALA A 147 11.21 15.74 -10.88
CA ALA A 147 10.69 16.92 -11.57
C ALA A 147 11.46 18.20 -11.18
N MET A 148 11.72 18.40 -9.89
CA MET A 148 12.54 19.53 -9.40
C MET A 148 13.96 19.48 -9.94
N LYS A 149 14.61 18.30 -9.91
CA LYS A 149 15.96 18.12 -10.45
C LYS A 149 16.03 18.50 -11.93
N ALA A 150 15.04 18.12 -12.75
CA ALA A 150 14.99 18.49 -14.16
C ALA A 150 14.92 20.01 -14.37
N LYS A 151 14.27 20.73 -13.44
CA LYS A 151 14.16 22.19 -13.42
C LYS A 151 15.30 22.89 -12.68
N LYS A 152 16.26 22.15 -12.11
CA LYS A 152 17.30 22.64 -11.20
C LYS A 152 16.73 23.35 -9.95
N GLU A 153 15.57 22.90 -9.51
CA GLU A 153 14.90 23.32 -8.28
C GLU A 153 15.17 22.32 -7.15
N PHE A 154 14.92 22.75 -5.92
CA PHE A 154 15.06 21.94 -4.72
C PHE A 154 13.91 22.23 -3.75
N PHE A 155 13.58 21.25 -2.93
CA PHE A 155 12.70 21.49 -1.78
C PHE A 155 13.33 22.53 -0.85
N SER A 156 12.50 23.41 -0.30
CA SER A 156 12.94 24.31 0.76
C SER A 156 13.28 23.49 2.02
N THR A 157 14.20 23.98 2.84
CA THR A 157 14.51 23.34 4.13
C THR A 157 13.27 23.19 5.01
N SER A 158 12.36 24.17 4.97
CA SER A 158 11.08 24.11 5.67
C SER A 158 10.23 22.94 5.22
N ASP A 159 10.08 22.74 3.90
CA ASP A 159 9.30 21.61 3.36
C ASP A 159 9.92 20.27 3.72
N VAL A 160 11.25 20.14 3.63
CA VAL A 160 11.97 18.92 4.01
C VAL A 160 11.71 18.56 5.47
N LEU A 161 11.85 19.54 6.37
CA LEU A 161 11.60 19.32 7.81
C LEU A 161 10.13 18.98 8.08
N GLN A 162 9.19 19.63 7.39
CA GLN A 162 7.77 19.37 7.54
C GLN A 162 7.41 17.94 7.09
N ILE A 163 7.94 17.51 5.94
CA ILE A 163 7.76 16.14 5.42
C ILE A 163 8.37 15.13 6.39
N PHE A 164 9.61 15.35 6.82
CA PHE A 164 10.29 14.44 7.75
C PHE A 164 9.51 14.29 9.07
N ARG A 165 9.06 15.40 9.66
CA ARG A 165 8.24 15.40 10.88
C ARG A 165 6.97 14.56 10.72
N GLN A 166 6.29 14.69 9.58
CA GLN A 166 5.07 13.96 9.27
C GLN A 166 5.32 12.45 9.11
N LEU A 167 6.40 12.06 8.43
CA LEU A 167 6.81 10.67 8.33
C LEU A 167 7.15 10.08 9.70
N CYS A 168 7.86 10.82 10.55
CA CYS A 168 8.12 10.41 11.93
C CYS A 168 6.83 10.22 12.73
N ALA A 169 5.82 11.07 12.54
CA ALA A 169 4.52 10.92 13.21
C ALA A 169 3.79 9.65 12.77
N GLY A 170 3.75 9.35 11.47
CA GLY A 170 3.17 8.11 10.93
C GLY A 170 3.92 6.86 11.41
N LEU A 171 5.25 6.87 11.35
CA LEU A 171 6.07 5.75 11.84
C LEU A 171 5.92 5.56 13.35
N LYS A 172 5.88 6.64 14.13
CA LYS A 172 5.61 6.58 15.57
C LYS A 172 4.26 5.92 15.86
N HIS A 173 3.22 6.22 15.07
CA HIS A 173 1.92 5.56 15.19
C HIS A 173 2.06 4.05 14.99
N MET A 174 2.67 3.58 13.90
CA MET A 174 2.91 2.14 13.67
C MET A 174 3.72 1.48 14.80
N HIS A 175 4.74 2.18 15.29
CA HIS A 175 5.64 1.69 16.33
C HIS A 175 4.98 1.66 17.73
N SER A 176 3.83 2.32 17.92
CA SER A 176 3.09 2.34 19.19
C SER A 176 2.10 1.19 19.37
N PHE A 177 1.89 0.36 18.34
CA PHE A 177 1.06 -0.85 18.45
C PHE A 177 1.71 -1.89 19.36
N ASP A 178 0.90 -2.83 19.86
CA ASP A 178 1.38 -4.01 20.58
C ASP A 178 0.88 -5.29 19.88
N PRO A 179 1.77 -6.07 19.24
CA PRO A 179 3.20 -5.79 19.06
C PRO A 179 3.45 -4.60 18.13
N PRO A 180 4.61 -3.91 18.25
CA PRO A 180 4.94 -2.78 17.38
C PRO A 180 5.16 -3.27 15.95
N TYR A 181 4.77 -2.47 14.96
CA TYR A 181 4.98 -2.77 13.54
C TYR A 181 6.12 -1.94 12.97
N ALA A 182 6.89 -2.52 12.04
CA ALA A 182 7.87 -1.81 11.22
C ALA A 182 7.42 -1.84 9.76
N HIS A 183 7.59 -0.73 9.04
CA HIS A 183 7.24 -0.64 7.62
C HIS A 183 8.23 -1.40 6.71
N ASN A 184 9.51 -1.41 7.05
CA ASN A 184 10.62 -2.08 6.33
C ASN A 184 10.91 -1.62 4.88
N ASP A 185 10.19 -0.65 4.34
CA ASP A 185 10.43 -0.15 2.96
C ASP A 185 10.14 1.36 2.84
N VAL A 186 10.58 2.13 3.83
CA VAL A 186 10.45 3.60 3.80
C VAL A 186 11.45 4.16 2.79
N LYS A 187 10.93 4.72 1.69
CA LYS A 187 11.72 5.32 0.61
C LYS A 187 10.93 6.45 -0.07
N PRO A 188 11.56 7.38 -0.79
CA PRO A 188 10.86 8.47 -1.47
C PRO A 188 9.75 8.02 -2.43
N GLY A 189 9.87 6.82 -3.02
CA GLY A 189 8.83 6.23 -3.89
C GLY A 189 7.58 5.76 -3.15
N ASN A 190 7.64 5.58 -1.83
CA ASN A 190 6.52 5.15 -0.99
C ASN A 190 5.95 6.32 -0.15
N VAL A 191 6.33 7.56 -0.46
CA VAL A 191 5.81 8.75 0.21
C VAL A 191 5.01 9.56 -0.80
N LEU A 192 3.69 9.61 -0.64
CA LEU A 192 2.82 10.49 -1.39
C LEU A 192 2.93 11.90 -0.82
N VAL A 193 2.95 12.90 -1.70
CA VAL A 193 2.95 14.31 -1.32
C VAL A 193 1.64 14.93 -1.81
N THR A 194 1.09 15.89 -1.07
CA THR A 194 -0.06 16.67 -1.53
C THR A 194 0.10 18.12 -1.17
N TYR A 195 -0.09 19.00 -2.15
CA TYR A 195 0.01 20.44 -1.98
C TYR A 195 -1.37 21.06 -1.93
N ARG A 196 -1.64 21.83 -0.88
CA ARG A 196 -2.86 22.62 -0.75
C ARG A 196 -2.48 24.09 -0.65
N LYS A 197 -3.23 24.95 -1.33
CA LYS A 197 -2.93 26.39 -1.39
C LYS A 197 -2.86 26.97 0.02
N GLY A 198 -1.73 27.60 0.35
CA GLY A 198 -1.50 28.23 1.66
C GLY A 198 -1.24 27.25 2.80
N GLN A 199 -1.04 25.96 2.53
CA GLN A 199 -0.71 24.94 3.53
C GLN A 199 0.65 24.31 3.22
N ALA A 200 1.30 23.81 4.27
CA ALA A 200 2.51 23.01 4.12
C ALA A 200 2.20 21.68 3.39
N PRO A 201 3.17 21.08 2.69
CA PRO A 201 2.96 19.81 2.02
C PRO A 201 2.53 18.72 3.00
N LEU A 202 1.46 17.99 2.65
CA LEU A 202 1.03 16.80 3.37
C LEU A 202 1.83 15.60 2.87
N ALA A 203 2.50 14.88 3.76
CA ALA A 203 3.24 13.67 3.43
C ALA A 203 2.52 12.42 3.99
N THR A 204 2.26 11.46 3.12
CA THR A 204 1.54 10.23 3.48
C THR A 204 2.36 9.01 3.05
N LEU A 205 2.71 8.17 4.00
CA LEU A 205 3.45 6.92 3.76
C LEU A 205 2.46 5.86 3.23
N MET A 206 2.84 5.18 2.15
CA MET A 206 2.04 4.13 1.50
C MET A 206 2.83 2.82 1.39
N ASP A 207 2.16 1.77 0.92
CA ASP A 207 2.74 0.44 0.63
C ASP A 207 3.17 -0.35 1.87
N PHE A 208 2.20 -0.98 2.51
CA PHE A 208 2.40 -1.80 3.71
C PHE A 208 2.68 -3.27 3.38
N GLY A 209 2.98 -3.64 2.13
CA GLY A 209 3.25 -5.03 1.73
C GLY A 209 4.47 -5.65 2.44
N SER A 210 5.42 -4.82 2.89
CA SER A 210 6.60 -5.23 3.66
C SER A 210 6.45 -5.01 5.16
N ALA A 211 5.30 -4.52 5.62
CA ALA A 211 5.07 -4.21 7.02
C ALA A 211 4.85 -5.49 7.83
N ARG A 212 5.52 -5.59 8.99
CA ARG A 212 5.42 -6.76 9.88
C ARG A 212 5.73 -6.37 11.32
N PRO A 213 5.49 -7.23 12.32
CA PRO A 213 5.95 -7.00 13.68
C PRO A 213 7.44 -6.65 13.73
N ALA A 214 7.76 -5.51 14.35
CA ALA A 214 9.08 -4.88 14.34
C ALA A 214 10.11 -5.71 15.12
N ARG A 215 9.68 -6.38 16.19
CA ARG A 215 10.56 -7.16 17.07
C ARG A 215 10.59 -8.61 16.60
N LYS A 216 11.71 -9.03 16.02
CA LYS A 216 11.99 -10.43 15.70
C LYS A 216 13.24 -10.89 16.44
N GLN A 217 13.10 -11.85 17.35
CA GLN A 217 14.26 -12.47 17.97
C GLN A 217 14.84 -13.52 17.02
N ILE A 218 16.14 -13.42 16.74
CA ILE A 218 16.87 -14.39 15.92
C ILE A 218 17.77 -15.21 16.83
N ARG A 219 17.53 -16.51 16.89
CA ARG A 219 18.22 -17.47 17.76
C ARG A 219 19.12 -18.41 16.98
N THR A 220 18.82 -18.64 15.70
CA THR A 220 19.54 -19.59 14.85
C THR A 220 20.08 -18.96 13.58
N ARG A 221 21.11 -19.59 12.98
CA ARG A 221 21.64 -19.18 11.68
C ARG A 221 20.60 -19.31 10.57
N SER A 222 19.76 -20.34 10.64
CA SER A 222 18.69 -20.55 9.66
C SER A 222 17.67 -19.40 9.70
N GLU A 223 17.27 -18.95 10.90
CA GLU A 223 16.38 -17.79 11.05
C GLU A 223 17.00 -16.49 10.52
N ALA A 224 18.32 -16.30 10.67
CA ALA A 224 19.03 -15.16 10.09
C ALA A 224 19.03 -15.20 8.55
N LEU A 225 19.29 -16.37 7.95
CA LEU A 225 19.26 -16.54 6.51
C LEU A 225 17.86 -16.28 5.93
N GLN A 226 16.82 -16.84 6.56
CA GLN A 226 15.43 -16.57 6.16
C GLN A 226 15.07 -15.10 6.28
N LEU A 227 15.56 -14.41 7.32
CA LEU A 227 15.36 -12.97 7.47
C LEU A 227 16.06 -12.18 6.35
N GLN A 228 17.28 -12.59 5.99
CA GLN A 228 18.05 -11.96 4.92
C GLN A 228 17.43 -12.18 3.55
N GLU A 229 16.97 -13.40 3.25
CA GLU A 229 16.22 -13.74 2.03
C GLU A 229 14.94 -12.91 1.96
N TRP A 230 14.15 -12.89 3.03
CA TRP A 230 12.95 -12.06 3.11
C TRP A 230 13.27 -10.57 2.87
N ALA A 231 14.30 -10.02 3.52
CA ALA A 231 14.68 -8.62 3.33
C ALA A 231 15.18 -8.35 1.92
N SER A 232 15.78 -9.35 1.26
CA SER A 232 16.22 -9.27 -0.13
C SER A 232 15.08 -9.03 -1.10
N GLU A 233 13.92 -9.64 -0.80
CA GLU A 233 12.69 -9.59 -1.61
C GLU A 233 11.80 -8.39 -1.25
N HIS A 234 11.76 -7.99 0.02
CA HIS A 234 10.75 -7.05 0.54
C HIS A 234 11.29 -5.66 0.89
N CYS A 235 12.61 -5.48 1.02
CA CYS A 235 13.21 -4.19 1.37
C CYS A 235 14.04 -3.66 0.20
N SER A 236 13.80 -2.42 -0.20
CA SER A 236 14.58 -1.77 -1.27
C SER A 236 16.05 -1.61 -0.87
N ALA A 237 16.97 -2.19 -1.64
CA ALA A 237 18.38 -2.27 -1.30
C ALA A 237 19.00 -0.93 -0.83
N PRO A 238 18.85 0.22 -1.53
CA PRO A 238 19.47 1.47 -1.08
C PRO A 238 18.98 2.01 0.27
N PHE A 239 17.81 1.54 0.74
CA PHE A 239 17.16 1.97 1.98
C PHE A 239 17.14 0.87 3.05
N ARG A 240 17.71 -0.30 2.75
CA ARG A 240 17.72 -1.46 3.63
C ARG A 240 18.74 -1.27 4.75
N ALA A 241 18.30 -1.44 5.99
CA ALA A 241 19.13 -1.29 7.17
C ALA A 241 20.30 -2.32 7.20
N PRO A 242 21.50 -1.94 7.67
CA PRO A 242 22.71 -2.77 7.63
C PRO A 242 22.56 -4.14 8.31
N GLU A 243 21.81 -4.22 9.41
CA GLU A 243 21.52 -5.46 10.13
C GLU A 243 20.74 -6.48 9.29
N LEU A 244 20.02 -6.04 8.26
CA LEU A 244 19.30 -6.93 7.32
C LEU A 244 20.19 -7.44 6.19
N TRP A 245 21.37 -6.86 6.00
CA TRP A 245 22.39 -7.35 5.06
C TRP A 245 23.33 -8.36 5.74
N ILE A 246 23.63 -8.12 7.00
CA ILE A 246 24.72 -8.78 7.75
C ILE A 246 24.15 -9.58 8.94
N ALA A 247 22.86 -9.91 8.94
CA ALA A 247 22.19 -10.63 10.04
C ALA A 247 22.98 -11.89 10.47
N GLN A 248 23.62 -12.57 9.52
CA GLN A 248 24.47 -13.71 9.80
C GLN A 248 25.78 -13.34 10.53
N ALA A 249 26.49 -12.29 10.10
CA ALA A 249 27.75 -11.92 10.76
C ALA A 249 27.52 -11.28 12.13
N MET A 250 26.41 -10.57 12.35
CA MET A 250 26.04 -10.08 13.69
C MET A 250 25.85 -11.22 14.70
N LEU A 251 25.22 -12.34 14.31
CA LEU A 251 25.07 -13.51 15.19
C LEU A 251 26.39 -14.22 15.47
N THR A 252 27.26 -14.34 14.47
CA THR A 252 28.60 -14.92 14.66
C THR A 252 29.42 -14.05 15.61
N SER A 253 29.47 -12.73 15.38
CA SER A 253 30.22 -11.81 16.23
C SER A 253 29.63 -11.69 17.64
N MET A 254 28.30 -11.73 17.82
CA MET A 254 27.71 -11.77 19.16
C MET A 254 27.99 -13.08 19.89
N ARG A 255 28.03 -14.22 19.19
CA ARG A 255 28.44 -15.50 19.79
C ARG A 255 29.92 -15.50 20.18
N GLU A 256 30.80 -14.96 19.35
CA GLU A 256 32.22 -14.76 19.66
C GLU A 256 32.39 -13.85 20.89
N LEU A 257 31.67 -12.71 20.92
CA LEU A 257 31.70 -11.76 22.04
C LEU A 257 31.19 -12.37 23.36
N ILE A 258 30.16 -13.22 23.31
CA ILE A 258 29.60 -13.91 24.48
C ILE A 258 30.47 -15.12 24.90
N SER A 259 31.11 -15.80 23.95
CA SER A 259 31.93 -17.00 24.22
C SER A 259 33.40 -16.69 24.55
N GLY A 260 33.81 -15.42 24.45
CA GLY A 260 35.17 -14.97 24.77
C GLY A 260 36.24 -15.58 23.86
N ARG A 261 35.87 -15.98 22.63
CA ARG A 261 36.75 -16.52 21.60
C ARG A 261 36.62 -15.71 20.33
#